data_AF-A0A355GYG3-F1
#
_entry.id   AF-A0A355GYG3-F1
#
_cell.length_a   1.000
_cell.length_b   1.000
_cell.length_c   1.000
_cell.angle_alpha   90.00
_cell.angle_beta   90.00
_cell.angle_gamma   90.00
#
_symmetry.space_group_name_H-M   'P 1'
#
loop_
_entity.id
_entity.type
_entity.pdbx_description
1 polymer ?
#
loop_
_entity_poly.entity_id
_entity_poly.type
_entity_poly.pdbx_seq_one_letter_code
_entity_poly.pdbx_strand_id
1 'polypeptide(L)'
;GVNAGFMKVGSIIGHKLALMDSKIYVILVGFFLGMVTVIAEPAVYVLTHQVEDVTSGYVKRRLVMVTLALGVALAVALSVVRILIPEVQLWHYLLPGYIISLIMTFLVPDLFVGIAFDSGGVASGPMTATFILAFTQGVAEAMPGADVLIDGFGVIAMVAMTPLIALQILGLIFKSRSRKGGVKDNG
;
A
#
# COMPACT_ATOMS: atom_id res chain seq x y z
N GLY A 1 19.23 -16.60 -8.70
CA GLY A 1 20.39 -15.70 -8.72
C GLY A 1 20.02 -14.30 -8.25
N VAL A 2 19.27 -13.55 -9.05
CA VAL A 2 19.04 -12.10 -8.81
C VAL A 2 18.05 -11.81 -7.68
N ASN A 3 16.92 -12.54 -7.58
CA ASN A 3 15.94 -12.36 -6.50
C ASN A 3 16.54 -12.61 -5.11
N ALA A 4 17.39 -13.62 -4.96
CA ALA A 4 18.10 -13.89 -3.71
C ALA A 4 19.06 -12.74 -3.33
N GLY A 5 19.69 -12.11 -4.33
CA GLY A 5 20.54 -10.93 -4.13
C GLY A 5 19.74 -9.73 -3.64
N PHE A 6 18.60 -9.43 -4.28
CA PHE A 6 17.73 -8.33 -3.90
C PHE A 6 17.10 -8.49 -2.52
N MET A 7 16.62 -9.70 -2.18
CA MET A 7 16.10 -9.97 -0.83
C MET A 7 17.20 -9.78 0.24
N LYS A 8 18.41 -10.27 -0.03
CA LYS A 8 19.54 -10.09 0.90
C LYS A 8 19.88 -8.62 1.11
N VAL A 9 19.87 -7.82 0.05
CA VAL A 9 20.10 -6.37 0.15
C VAL A 9 18.99 -5.68 0.95
N GLY A 10 17.71 -6.01 0.68
CA GLY A 10 16.57 -5.47 1.41
C GLY A 10 16.66 -5.72 2.91
N SER A 11 16.90 -6.97 3.31
CA SER A 11 17.07 -7.35 4.73
C SER A 11 18.25 -6.64 5.39
N ILE A 12 19.43 -6.59 4.75
CA ILE A 12 20.59 -5.88 5.30
C ILE A 12 20.30 -4.38 5.51
N ILE A 13 19.63 -3.73 4.55
CA ILE A 13 19.27 -2.32 4.66
C ILE A 13 18.28 -2.12 5.82
N GLY A 14 17.21 -2.93 5.88
CA GLY A 14 16.23 -2.87 6.95
C GLY A 14 16.87 -3.03 8.33
N HIS A 15 17.69 -4.06 8.48
CA HIS A 15 18.39 -4.37 9.73
C HIS A 15 19.32 -3.24 10.18
N LYS A 16 20.18 -2.73 9.29
CA LYS A 16 21.12 -1.66 9.63
C LYS A 16 20.41 -0.36 10.00
N LEU A 17 19.38 0.03 9.25
CA LEU A 17 18.62 1.24 9.53
C LEU A 17 17.83 1.14 10.84
N ALA A 18 17.29 -0.05 11.14
CA ALA A 18 16.60 -0.32 12.38
C ALA A 18 17.51 -0.18 13.61
N LEU A 19 18.79 -0.54 13.49
CA LEU A 19 19.78 -0.38 14.57
C LEU A 19 20.30 1.05 14.78
N MET A 20 20.01 1.99 13.87
CA MET A 20 20.40 3.39 14.05
C MET A 20 19.67 4.03 15.25
N ASP A 21 20.29 5.04 15.87
CA ASP A 21 19.71 5.77 17.01
C ASP A 21 18.37 6.43 16.63
N SER A 22 18.32 7.06 15.46
CA SER A 22 17.11 7.71 14.96
C SER A 22 16.28 6.76 14.09
N LYS A 23 15.14 6.34 14.63
CA LYS A 23 14.19 5.44 13.94
C LYS A 23 13.46 6.10 12.77
N ILE A 24 13.57 7.42 12.60
CA ILE A 24 12.94 8.12 11.47
C ILE A 24 13.51 7.67 10.13
N TYR A 25 14.79 7.28 10.09
CA TYR A 25 15.43 6.85 8.84
C TYR A 25 14.84 5.56 8.30
N VAL A 26 14.62 4.55 9.16
CA VAL A 26 14.00 3.29 8.73
C VAL A 26 12.55 3.49 8.26
N ILE A 27 11.81 4.40 8.90
CA ILE A 27 10.44 4.76 8.50
C ILE A 27 10.43 5.45 7.13
N LEU A 28 11.28 6.45 6.92
CA LEU A 28 11.36 7.19 5.66
C LEU A 28 11.85 6.30 4.51
N VAL A 29 12.86 5.46 4.75
CA VAL A 29 13.33 4.50 3.75
C VAL A 29 12.23 3.49 3.43
N GLY A 30 11.51 2.97 4.44
CA GLY A 30 10.35 2.11 4.22
C GLY A 30 9.28 2.79 3.36
N PHE A 31 8.97 4.06 3.63
CA PHE A 31 8.03 4.85 2.84
C PHE A 31 8.45 4.94 1.37
N PHE A 32 9.68 5.38 1.09
CA PHE A 32 10.16 5.52 -0.28
C PHE A 32 10.33 4.19 -0.99
N LEU A 33 10.75 3.14 -0.27
CA LEU A 33 10.82 1.78 -0.81
C LEU A 33 9.43 1.33 -1.23
N GLY A 34 8.42 1.48 -0.37
CA GLY A 34 7.02 1.19 -0.69
C GLY A 34 6.54 1.91 -1.95
N MET A 35 6.82 3.22 -2.04
CA MET A 35 6.46 4.03 -3.21
C MET A 35 7.11 3.52 -4.51
N VAL A 36 8.43 3.31 -4.50
CA VAL A 36 9.18 2.90 -5.69
C VAL A 36 8.80 1.49 -6.12
N THR A 37 8.58 0.57 -5.18
CA THR A 37 8.16 -0.80 -5.47
C THR A 37 6.84 -0.85 -6.21
N VAL A 38 5.84 -0.04 -5.82
CA VAL A 38 4.57 0.04 -6.54
C VAL A 38 4.71 0.65 -7.92
N ILE A 39 5.52 1.69 -8.07
CA ILE A 39 5.78 2.31 -9.38
C ILE A 39 6.48 1.31 -10.31
N ALA A 40 7.35 0.46 -9.77
CA ALA A 40 8.09 -0.54 -10.51
C ALA A 40 7.28 -1.82 -10.80
N GLU A 41 6.15 -2.04 -10.13
CA GLU A 41 5.35 -3.26 -10.26
C GLU A 41 4.58 -3.30 -11.60
N PRO A 42 4.89 -4.26 -12.50
CA PRO A 42 4.22 -4.35 -13.80
C PRO A 42 2.72 -4.58 -13.70
N ALA A 43 2.25 -5.32 -12.69
CA ALA A 43 0.82 -5.56 -12.50
C ALA A 43 0.07 -4.25 -12.20
N VAL A 44 0.67 -3.33 -11.44
CA VAL A 44 0.13 -1.99 -11.17
C VAL A 44 0.09 -1.18 -12.47
N TYR A 45 1.13 -1.28 -13.30
CA TYR A 45 1.17 -0.64 -14.61
C TYR A 45 -0.03 -1.06 -15.47
N VAL A 46 -0.32 -2.37 -15.55
CA VAL A 46 -1.45 -2.93 -16.32
C VAL A 46 -2.79 -2.47 -15.74
N LEU A 47 -3.00 -2.57 -14.44
CA LEU A 47 -4.23 -2.13 -13.77
C LEU A 47 -4.53 -0.66 -14.11
N THR A 48 -3.53 0.21 -14.00
CA THR A 48 -3.74 1.65 -14.22
C THR A 48 -4.11 1.97 -15.68
N HIS A 49 -3.67 1.17 -16.66
CA HIS A 49 -4.12 1.24 -18.06
C HIS A 49 -5.56 0.77 -18.21
N GLN A 50 -5.89 -0.40 -17.65
CA GLN A 50 -7.25 -0.93 -17.67
C GLN A 50 -8.25 0.08 -17.12
N VAL A 51 -7.92 0.75 -16.01
CA VAL A 51 -8.74 1.82 -15.43
C VAL A 51 -8.95 2.97 -16.41
N GLU A 52 -7.90 3.47 -17.06
CA GLU A 52 -8.00 4.57 -18.01
C GLU A 52 -8.84 4.17 -19.23
N ASP A 53 -8.66 2.96 -19.74
CA ASP A 53 -9.39 2.41 -20.89
C ASP A 53 -10.89 2.22 -20.59
N VAL A 54 -11.24 1.58 -19.46
CA VAL A 54 -12.66 1.36 -19.10
C VAL A 54 -13.37 2.65 -18.70
N THR A 55 -12.62 3.69 -18.35
CA THR A 55 -13.16 5.02 -18.04
C THR A 55 -13.16 5.97 -19.24
N SER A 56 -12.76 5.52 -20.43
CA SER A 56 -12.60 6.36 -21.62
C SER A 56 -11.74 7.61 -21.35
N GLY A 57 -10.70 7.47 -20.52
CA GLY A 57 -9.77 8.54 -20.12
C GLY A 57 -10.28 9.47 -19.02
N TYR A 58 -11.48 9.25 -18.46
CA TYR A 58 -12.00 10.07 -17.36
C TYR A 58 -11.13 9.96 -16.10
N VAL A 59 -10.68 8.75 -15.76
CA VAL A 59 -9.73 8.52 -14.66
C VAL A 59 -8.34 8.34 -15.24
N LYS A 60 -7.52 9.41 -15.13
CA LYS A 60 -6.15 9.38 -15.65
C LYS A 60 -5.30 8.35 -14.95
N ARG A 61 -4.57 7.57 -15.72
CA ARG A 61 -3.64 6.54 -15.26
C ARG A 61 -2.66 7.03 -14.19
N ARG A 62 -2.06 8.21 -14.40
CA ARG A 62 -1.09 8.82 -13.47
C ARG A 62 -1.69 9.07 -12.09
N LEU A 63 -2.99 9.40 -12.01
CA LEU A 63 -3.65 9.70 -10.75
C LEU A 63 -3.82 8.41 -9.92
N VAL A 64 -4.28 7.33 -10.55
CA VAL A 64 -4.40 6.02 -9.91
C VAL A 64 -3.03 5.53 -9.43
N MET A 65 -2.00 5.64 -10.28
CA MET A 65 -0.64 5.24 -9.93
C MET A 65 -0.08 6.00 -8.72
N VAL A 66 -0.24 7.34 -8.69
CA VAL A 66 0.22 8.16 -7.56
C VAL A 66 -0.55 7.82 -6.28
N THR A 67 -1.88 7.62 -6.37
CA THR A 67 -2.70 7.25 -5.22
C THR A 67 -2.28 5.89 -4.65
N LEU A 68 -2.06 4.88 -5.50
CA LEU A 68 -1.58 3.56 -5.09
C LEU A 68 -0.18 3.65 -4.46
N ALA A 69 0.75 4.34 -5.12
CA ALA A 69 2.11 4.47 -4.63
C ALA A 69 2.17 5.16 -3.25
N LEU A 70 1.37 6.21 -3.03
CA LEU A 70 1.27 6.87 -1.72
C LEU A 70 0.59 5.98 -0.68
N GLY A 71 -0.47 5.27 -1.04
CA GLY A 71 -1.17 4.35 -0.13
C GLY A 71 -0.23 3.26 0.40
N VAL A 72 0.52 2.62 -0.50
CA VAL A 72 1.49 1.57 -0.13
C VAL A 72 2.69 2.14 0.60
N ALA A 73 3.20 3.32 0.21
CA ALA A 73 4.28 3.99 0.94
C ALA A 73 3.91 4.21 2.41
N LEU A 74 2.69 4.69 2.67
CA LEU A 74 2.15 4.83 4.02
C LEU A 74 1.97 3.48 4.72
N ALA A 75 1.52 2.45 4.00
CA ALA A 75 1.36 1.10 4.54
C ALA A 75 2.68 0.52 5.05
N VAL A 76 3.74 0.65 4.26
CA VAL A 76 5.08 0.17 4.63
C VAL A 76 5.63 1.00 5.80
N ALA A 77 5.48 2.32 5.76
CA ALA A 77 5.89 3.18 6.87
C ALA A 77 5.19 2.83 8.19
N LEU A 78 3.87 2.65 8.17
CA LEU A 78 3.08 2.23 9.34
C LEU A 78 3.44 0.81 9.79
N SER A 79 3.77 -0.08 8.86
CA SER A 79 4.22 -1.44 9.21
C SER A 79 5.58 -1.41 9.91
N VAL A 80 6.50 -0.52 9.50
CA VAL A 80 7.75 -0.31 10.23
C VAL A 80 7.47 0.27 11.63
N VAL A 81 6.58 1.26 11.74
CA VAL A 81 6.18 1.81 13.05
C VAL A 81 5.63 0.73 13.97
N ARG A 82 4.81 -0.20 13.45
CA ARG A 82 4.32 -1.37 14.20
C ARG A 82 5.46 -2.23 14.75
N ILE A 83 6.48 -2.52 13.93
CA ILE A 83 7.62 -3.34 14.34
C ILE A 83 8.45 -2.64 15.43
N LEU A 84 8.52 -1.32 15.38
CA LEU A 84 9.26 -0.51 16.35
C LEU A 84 8.53 -0.35 17.70
N ILE A 85 7.21 -0.54 17.73
CA ILE A 85 6.36 -0.32 18.91
C ILE A 85 5.66 -1.65 19.26
N PRO A 86 6.22 -2.48 20.17
CA PRO A 86 5.75 -3.83 20.44
C PRO A 86 4.28 -3.93 20.86
N GLU A 87 3.70 -2.88 21.43
CA GLU A 87 2.30 -2.83 21.85
C GLU A 87 1.34 -2.79 20.65
N VAL A 88 1.79 -2.33 19.49
CA VAL A 88 0.96 -2.22 18.30
C VAL A 88 0.91 -3.56 17.58
N GLN A 89 -0.19 -4.28 17.75
CA GLN A 89 -0.49 -5.50 17.00
C GLN A 89 -1.10 -5.21 15.63
N LEU A 90 -0.94 -6.15 14.68
CA LEU A 90 -1.42 -6.03 13.29
C LEU A 90 -2.93 -5.73 13.19
N TRP A 91 -3.74 -6.32 14.07
CA TRP A 91 -5.20 -6.16 14.03
C TRP A 91 -5.64 -4.72 14.32
N HIS A 92 -4.85 -3.93 15.06
CA HIS A 92 -5.14 -2.51 15.31
C HIS A 92 -5.17 -1.69 14.02
N TYR A 93 -4.56 -2.18 12.94
CA TYR A 93 -4.62 -1.54 11.63
C TYR A 93 -5.61 -2.24 10.69
N LEU A 94 -5.56 -3.57 10.63
CA LEU A 94 -6.39 -4.32 9.68
C LEU A 94 -7.88 -4.23 10.02
N LEU A 95 -8.25 -4.38 11.28
CA LEU A 95 -9.66 -4.36 11.67
C LEU A 95 -10.34 -3.02 11.36
N PRO A 96 -9.84 -1.86 11.84
CA PRO A 96 -10.44 -0.58 11.47
C PRO A 96 -10.29 -0.27 9.99
N GLY A 97 -9.17 -0.66 9.35
CA GLY A 97 -8.95 -0.46 7.92
C GLY A 97 -10.02 -1.16 7.06
N TYR A 98 -10.30 -2.43 7.34
CA TYR A 98 -11.35 -3.17 6.62
C TYR A 98 -12.75 -2.65 6.97
N ILE A 99 -13.03 -2.26 8.21
CA ILE A 99 -14.31 -1.63 8.57
C ILE A 99 -14.52 -0.35 7.75
N ILE A 100 -13.50 0.51 7.66
CA ILE A 100 -13.53 1.73 6.85
C ILE A 100 -13.77 1.38 5.38
N SER A 101 -13.04 0.40 4.84
CA SER A 101 -13.18 0.00 3.45
C SER A 101 -14.59 -0.53 3.13
N LEU A 102 -15.15 -1.36 4.00
CA LEU A 102 -16.51 -1.89 3.85
C LEU A 102 -17.57 -0.79 3.92
N ILE A 103 -17.45 0.15 4.85
CA ILE A 103 -18.35 1.31 4.93
C ILE A 103 -18.24 2.17 3.65
N MET A 104 -17.01 2.40 3.18
CA MET A 104 -16.76 3.20 1.98
C MET A 104 -17.33 2.57 0.70
N THR A 105 -17.42 1.24 0.62
CA THR A 105 -18.07 0.56 -0.51
C THR A 105 -19.49 1.05 -0.76
N PHE A 106 -20.25 1.41 0.28
CA PHE A 106 -21.61 1.95 0.12
C PHE A 106 -21.66 3.43 -0.28
N LEU A 107 -20.53 4.15 -0.18
CA LEU A 107 -20.46 5.60 -0.40
C LEU A 107 -19.80 5.97 -1.74
N VAL A 108 -18.94 5.10 -2.25
CA VAL A 108 -18.08 5.28 -3.42
C VAL A 108 -18.78 4.74 -4.68
N PRO A 109 -18.56 5.30 -5.89
CA PRO A 109 -19.07 4.71 -7.13
C PRO A 109 -18.52 3.29 -7.36
N ASP A 110 -19.37 2.37 -7.84
CA ASP A 110 -19.04 0.94 -8.03
C ASP A 110 -17.76 0.70 -8.80
N LEU A 111 -17.49 1.54 -9.81
CA LEU A 111 -16.25 1.52 -10.57
C LEU A 111 -15.01 1.63 -9.67
N PHE A 112 -14.98 2.60 -8.75
CA PHE A 112 -13.85 2.77 -7.83
C PHE A 112 -13.80 1.68 -6.76
N VAL A 113 -14.94 1.09 -6.38
CA VAL A 113 -14.98 -0.08 -5.52
C VAL A 113 -14.31 -1.27 -6.22
N GLY A 114 -14.67 -1.57 -7.46
CA GLY A 114 -14.04 -2.66 -8.23
C GLY A 114 -12.53 -2.48 -8.35
N ILE A 115 -12.09 -1.28 -8.77
CA ILE A 115 -10.66 -0.99 -8.91
C ILE A 115 -9.93 -1.09 -7.56
N ALA A 116 -10.55 -0.62 -6.47
CA ALA A 116 -9.99 -0.71 -5.12
C ALA A 116 -9.69 -2.16 -4.72
N PHE A 117 -10.65 -3.07 -4.91
CA PHE A 117 -10.47 -4.48 -4.56
C PHE A 117 -9.48 -5.23 -5.48
N ASP A 118 -9.44 -4.92 -6.77
CA ASP A 118 -8.43 -5.47 -7.69
C ASP A 118 -7.02 -4.96 -7.35
N SER A 119 -6.92 -3.68 -6.94
CA SER A 119 -5.65 -3.04 -6.65
C SER A 119 -4.93 -3.59 -5.43
N GLY A 120 -5.66 -4.12 -4.44
CA GLY A 120 -5.08 -4.71 -3.23
C GLY A 120 -4.17 -5.89 -3.56
N GLY A 121 -4.67 -6.85 -4.35
CA GLY A 121 -3.90 -8.00 -4.79
C GLY A 121 -2.73 -7.61 -5.70
N VAL A 122 -2.96 -6.66 -6.61
CA VAL A 122 -1.96 -6.15 -7.55
C VAL A 122 -0.81 -5.42 -6.85
N ALA A 123 -1.10 -4.60 -5.84
CA ALA A 123 -0.10 -3.87 -5.06
C ALA A 123 0.76 -4.80 -4.18
N SER A 124 0.19 -5.93 -3.72
CA SER A 124 0.91 -6.99 -3.02
C SER A 124 1.68 -7.95 -3.93
N GLY A 125 1.99 -7.51 -5.16
CA GLY A 125 2.63 -8.30 -6.20
C GLY A 125 4.07 -8.76 -5.89
N PRO A 126 4.72 -9.43 -6.86
CA PRO A 126 6.04 -10.04 -6.68
C PRO A 126 7.13 -9.05 -6.25
N MET A 127 7.08 -7.78 -6.70
CA MET A 127 8.06 -6.78 -6.30
C MET A 127 7.92 -6.43 -4.82
N THR A 128 6.69 -6.28 -4.32
CA THR A 128 6.39 -6.11 -2.89
C THR A 128 6.86 -7.30 -2.08
N ALA A 129 6.49 -8.51 -2.51
CA ALA A 129 6.89 -9.74 -1.83
C ALA A 129 8.40 -9.96 -1.79
N THR A 130 9.17 -9.39 -2.73
CA THR A 130 10.62 -9.52 -2.77
C THR A 130 11.32 -8.43 -1.95
N PHE A 131 10.98 -7.15 -2.20
CA PHE A 131 11.72 -6.02 -1.61
C PHE A 131 11.15 -5.59 -0.26
N ILE A 132 9.85 -5.41 -0.16
CA ILE A 132 9.20 -4.89 1.04
C ILE A 132 9.24 -5.94 2.14
N LEU A 133 8.90 -7.20 1.82
CA LEU A 133 8.98 -8.29 2.80
C LEU A 133 10.41 -8.49 3.32
N ALA A 134 11.40 -8.55 2.43
CA ALA A 134 12.78 -8.74 2.87
C ALA A 134 13.28 -7.56 3.72
N PHE A 135 12.92 -6.33 3.35
CA PHE A 135 13.22 -5.14 4.13
C PHE A 135 12.59 -5.21 5.53
N THR A 136 11.29 -5.50 5.63
CA THR A 136 10.61 -5.57 6.93
C THR A 136 11.08 -6.74 7.79
N GLN A 137 11.44 -7.87 7.19
CA GLN A 137 12.08 -8.98 7.91
C GLN A 137 13.41 -8.54 8.51
N GLY A 138 14.25 -7.82 7.76
CA GLY A 138 15.49 -7.24 8.31
C GLY A 138 15.25 -6.27 9.45
N VAL A 139 14.21 -5.43 9.37
CA VAL A 139 13.79 -4.55 10.48
C VAL A 139 13.37 -5.36 11.71
N ALA A 140 12.55 -6.40 11.52
CA ALA A 140 12.08 -7.27 12.61
C ALA A 140 13.25 -8.03 13.27
N GLU A 141 14.21 -8.54 12.50
CA GLU A 141 15.41 -9.19 13.02
C GLU A 141 16.26 -8.28 13.92
N ALA A 142 16.20 -6.96 13.70
CA ALA A 142 16.93 -5.98 14.51
C ALA A 142 16.19 -5.55 15.78
N MET A 143 14.89 -5.86 15.90
CA MET A 143 14.03 -5.33 16.97
C MET A 143 13.75 -6.39 18.03
N PRO A 144 14.14 -6.16 19.30
CA PRO A 144 13.81 -7.07 20.39
C PRO A 144 12.29 -7.22 20.55
N GLY A 145 11.80 -8.45 20.53
CA GLY A 145 10.37 -8.75 20.69
C GLY A 145 9.55 -8.75 19.40
N ALA A 146 10.15 -8.41 18.25
CA ALA A 146 9.52 -8.60 16.95
C ALA A 146 9.59 -10.08 16.53
N ASP A 147 8.56 -10.53 15.82
CA ASP A 147 8.51 -11.87 15.24
C ASP A 147 8.66 -11.76 13.71
N VAL A 148 9.76 -12.27 13.17
CA VAL A 148 10.10 -12.12 11.74
C VAL A 148 9.00 -12.66 10.82
N LEU A 149 8.25 -13.67 11.24
CA LEU A 149 7.14 -14.22 10.45
C LEU A 149 5.90 -13.33 10.54
N ILE A 150 5.43 -13.02 11.75
CA ILE A 150 4.22 -12.20 11.95
C ILE A 150 4.44 -10.77 11.44
N ASP A 151 5.61 -10.20 11.70
CA ASP A 151 5.95 -8.85 11.31
C ASP A 151 6.32 -8.74 9.84
N GLY A 152 7.07 -9.71 9.33
CA GLY A 152 7.38 -9.86 7.91
C GLY A 152 6.10 -9.95 7.08
N PHE A 153 5.25 -10.95 7.32
CA PHE A 153 4.02 -11.12 6.53
C PHE A 153 2.96 -10.05 6.82
N GLY A 154 2.94 -9.46 8.01
CA GLY A 154 1.98 -8.41 8.36
C GLY A 154 2.06 -7.17 7.45
N VAL A 155 3.24 -6.83 6.91
CA VAL A 155 3.35 -5.75 5.91
C VAL A 155 2.57 -6.07 4.64
N ILE A 156 2.52 -7.33 4.22
CA ILE A 156 1.81 -7.74 3.00
C ILE A 156 0.31 -7.53 3.18
N ALA A 157 -0.22 -7.85 4.36
CA ALA A 157 -1.62 -7.57 4.69
C ALA A 157 -1.91 -6.06 4.68
N MET A 158 -0.99 -5.24 5.20
CA MET A 158 -1.12 -3.78 5.17
C MET A 158 -1.09 -3.22 3.75
N VAL A 159 -0.17 -3.71 2.92
CA VAL A 159 -0.05 -3.32 1.50
C VAL A 159 -1.24 -3.80 0.67
N ALA A 160 -1.87 -4.91 1.03
CA ALA A 160 -3.09 -5.36 0.37
C ALA A 160 -4.31 -4.52 0.76
N MET A 161 -4.42 -4.08 2.02
CA MET A 161 -5.58 -3.35 2.53
C MET A 161 -5.58 -1.85 2.17
N THR A 162 -4.44 -1.18 2.25
CA THR A 162 -4.35 0.28 2.06
C THR A 162 -4.73 0.79 0.66
N PRO A 163 -4.46 0.09 -0.46
CA PRO A 163 -4.98 0.44 -1.78
C PRO A 163 -6.50 0.54 -1.85
N LEU A 164 -7.22 -0.31 -1.11
CA LEU A 164 -8.69 -0.29 -1.11
C LEU A 164 -9.17 1.08 -0.64
N ILE A 165 -8.69 1.51 0.53
CA ILE A 165 -9.04 2.78 1.13
C ILE A 165 -8.56 3.94 0.25
N ALA A 166 -7.34 3.86 -0.28
CA ALA A 166 -6.75 4.93 -1.10
C ALA A 166 -7.57 5.20 -2.38
N LEU A 167 -7.96 4.15 -3.11
CA LEU A 167 -8.77 4.30 -4.33
C LEU A 167 -10.24 4.61 -4.04
N GLN A 168 -10.78 4.13 -2.92
CA GLN A 168 -12.11 4.54 -2.46
C GLN A 168 -12.14 6.04 -2.12
N ILE A 169 -11.11 6.59 -1.46
CA ILE A 169 -10.96 8.04 -1.21
C ILE A 169 -10.91 8.79 -2.54
N LEU A 170 -10.13 8.28 -3.50
CA LEU A 170 -10.07 8.87 -4.85
C LEU A 170 -11.47 8.91 -5.48
N GLY A 171 -12.22 7.81 -5.41
CA GLY A 171 -13.59 7.72 -5.91
C GLY A 171 -14.56 8.71 -5.26
N LEU A 172 -14.45 8.95 -3.95
CA LEU A 172 -15.23 9.99 -3.26
C LEU A 172 -14.90 11.40 -3.78
N ILE A 173 -13.62 11.68 -4.04
CA ILE A 173 -13.19 12.97 -4.60
C ILE A 173 -13.80 13.18 -5.99
N PHE A 174 -13.80 12.15 -6.84
CA PHE A 174 -14.45 12.22 -8.15
C PHE A 174 -15.98 12.39 -8.06
N LYS A 175 -16.65 11.64 -7.18
CA LYS A 175 -18.10 11.79 -6.91
C LYS A 175 -18.46 13.21 -6.47
N SER A 176 -17.67 13.79 -5.56
CA SER A 176 -17.89 15.15 -5.05
C SER A 176 -17.71 16.22 -6.14
N ARG A 177 -16.70 16.06 -7.01
CA ARG A 177 -16.46 16.96 -8.14
C ARG A 177 -17.58 16.92 -9.18
N SER A 178 -18.08 15.73 -9.51
CA SER A 178 -19.22 15.59 -10.44
C SER A 178 -20.47 16.29 -9.92
N ARG A 179 -20.78 16.14 -8.62
CA ARG A 179 -21.94 16.78 -7.98
C ARG A 179 -21.87 18.32 -7.96
N LYS A 180 -20.67 18.90 -7.86
CA LYS A 180 -20.44 20.36 -7.92
C LYS A 180 -20.47 20.91 -9.35
N GLY A 181 -20.29 20.06 -10.36
CA GLY A 181 -20.29 20.42 -11.79
C GLY A 181 -21.68 20.51 -12.43
N GLY A 182 -22.76 20.18 -11.71
CA GLY A 182 -24.12 20.43 -12.18
C GLY A 182 -24.61 19.51 -13.31
N VAL A 183 -24.41 18.20 -13.21
CA VAL A 183 -25.20 17.25 -14.02
C VAL A 183 -26.23 16.60 -13.10
N LYS A 184 -27.51 16.89 -13.38
CA LYS A 184 -28.65 16.20 -12.78
C LYS A 184 -28.53 14.71 -13.13
N ASP A 185 -28.51 13.91 -12.07
CA ASP A 185 -28.71 12.47 -12.12
C ASP A 185 -30.12 12.22 -12.67
N ASN A 186 -30.20 11.67 -13.89
CA ASN A 186 -31.47 11.24 -14.47
C ASN A 186 -31.44 9.70 -14.52
N GLY A 187 -32.14 9.09 -13.56
CA GLY A 187 -32.64 7.71 -13.64
C GLY A 187 -31.73 6.66 -13.05
#